data_AF-A0A355EMW3-F1
#
_entry.id   AF-A0A355EMW3-F1
#
_cell.length_a   1.000
_cell.length_b   1.000
_cell.length_c   1.000
_cell.angle_alpha   90.00
_cell.angle_beta   90.00
_cell.angle_gamma   90.00
#
_symmetry.space_group_name_H-M   'P 1'
#
loop_
_entity.id
_entity.type
_entity.pdbx_description
1 polymer ?
#
loop_
_entity_poly.entity_id
_entity_poly.type
_entity_poly.pdbx_seq_one_letter_code
_entity_poly.pdbx_strand_id
1 'polypeptide(L)'
;MKASPFEPERVEVTTVNDLPVRVTFKKKRQKVGQIINIWRVDDAWWQKPVVRMYYTLELESGSRITVFQDLPGGAWYRQNWTV
;
A
#
# COMPACT_ATOMS: atom_id res chain seq x y z
N MET A 1 12.02 15.69 -13.52
CA MET A 1 10.60 15.26 -13.52
C MET A 1 10.17 15.11 -12.08
N LYS A 2 9.21 15.91 -11.60
CA LYS A 2 8.61 15.68 -10.28
C LYS A 2 7.59 14.55 -10.44
N ALA A 3 7.69 13.51 -9.61
CA ALA A 3 6.67 12.47 -9.54
C ALA A 3 5.30 13.13 -9.34
N SER A 4 4.30 12.67 -10.09
CA SER A 4 2.93 13.19 -9.96
C SER A 4 2.50 13.06 -8.50
N PRO A 5 1.81 14.05 -7.90
CA PRO A 5 1.31 13.92 -6.53
C PRO A 5 0.32 12.76 -6.38
N PHE A 6 -0.22 12.25 -7.50
CA PHE A 6 -1.12 11.11 -7.57
C PHE A 6 -0.42 9.79 -7.85
N GLU A 7 0.90 9.82 -8.11
CA GLU A 7 1.64 8.59 -8.29
C GLU A 7 1.83 7.88 -6.94
N PRO A 8 1.52 6.58 -6.89
CA PRO A 8 1.77 5.79 -5.70
C PRO A 8 3.28 5.74 -5.38
N GLU A 9 3.62 5.99 -4.12
CA GLU A 9 5.01 5.96 -3.65
C GLU A 9 5.40 4.51 -3.34
N ARG A 10 6.52 4.01 -3.87
CA ARG A 10 7.02 2.68 -3.50
C ARG A 10 7.42 2.65 -2.04
N VAL A 11 6.97 1.64 -1.30
CA VAL A 11 7.26 1.47 0.12
C VAL A 11 7.69 0.04 0.42
N GLU A 12 8.34 -0.16 1.57
CA GLU A 12 8.60 -1.50 2.09
C GLU A 12 7.53 -1.85 3.12
N VAL A 13 6.94 -3.03 2.98
CA VAL A 13 5.97 -3.58 3.93
C VAL A 13 6.51 -4.91 4.44
N THR A 14 6.53 -5.07 5.76
CA THR A 14 6.77 -6.37 6.38
C THR A 14 5.41 -7.01 6.68
N THR A 15 5.24 -8.26 6.24
CA THR A 15 4.02 -9.05 6.47
C THR A 15 4.29 -10.21 7.42
N VAL A 16 3.24 -10.63 8.15
CA VAL A 16 3.18 -11.88 8.92
C VAL A 16 1.85 -12.53 8.57
N ASN A 17 1.87 -13.79 8.14
CA ASN A 17 0.67 -14.49 7.63
C ASN A 17 -0.07 -13.67 6.56
N ASP A 18 0.68 -13.09 5.61
CA ASP A 18 0.19 -12.21 4.54
C ASP A 18 -0.46 -10.89 4.99
N LEU A 19 -0.45 -10.60 6.30
CA LEU A 19 -0.98 -9.35 6.85
C LEU A 19 0.13 -8.34 7.12
N PRO A 20 -0.06 -7.06 6.75
CA PRO A 20 0.93 -6.01 7.01
C PRO A 20 1.06 -5.73 8.51
N VAL A 21 2.27 -5.85 9.04
CA VAL A 21 2.60 -5.54 10.44
C VAL A 21 3.47 -4.29 10.59
N ARG A 22 4.16 -3.88 9.52
CA ARG A 22 5.02 -2.69 9.51
C ARG A 22 5.13 -2.10 8.11
N VAL A 23 5.15 -0.79 8.03
CA VAL A 23 5.39 -0.03 6.78
C VAL A 23 6.60 0.87 6.97
N THR A 24 7.47 0.94 5.95
CA THR A 24 8.63 1.83 5.91
C THR A 24 8.50 2.77 4.73
N PHE A 25 8.44 4.08 5.00
CA PHE A 25 8.45 5.13 3.98
C PHE A 25 9.17 6.36 4.50
N LYS A 26 9.76 7.17 3.61
CA LYS A 26 10.55 8.37 3.96
C LYS A 26 11.58 8.12 5.09
N LYS A 27 12.25 6.96 5.07
CA LYS A 27 13.22 6.49 6.08
C LYS A 27 12.65 6.29 7.49
N LYS A 28 11.33 6.31 7.68
CA LYS A 28 10.67 6.03 8.96
C LYS A 28 10.00 4.66 8.90
N ARG A 29 10.24 3.85 9.93
CA ARG A 29 9.53 2.58 10.16
C ARG A 29 8.34 2.84 11.09
N GLN A 30 7.15 2.42 10.68
CA GLN A 30 5.93 2.59 11.46
C GLN A 30 5.24 1.24 11.61
N LYS A 31 4.89 0.89 12.85
CA LYS A 31 4.13 -0.33 13.14
C LYS A 31 2.65 -0.12 12.79
N VAL A 32 2.04 -1.18 12.29
CA VAL A 32 0.60 -1.23 12.06
C VAL A 32 -0.06 -1.55 13.39
N GLY A 33 -0.95 -0.66 13.85
CA GLY A 33 -1.77 -0.89 15.05
C GLY A 33 -3.04 -1.65 14.71
N GLN A 34 -3.69 -1.31 13.59
CA GLN A 34 -4.91 -1.97 13.12
C GLN A 34 -5.00 -1.97 11.59
N ILE A 35 -5.57 -3.05 11.03
CA ILE A 35 -6.01 -3.10 9.63
C ILE A 35 -7.50 -2.75 9.61
N ILE A 36 -7.84 -1.62 9.00
CA ILE A 36 -9.21 -1.12 8.99
C ILE A 36 -10.03 -1.71 7.84
N ASN A 37 -9.40 -1.93 6.69
CA ASN A 37 -10.07 -2.49 5.53
C ASN A 37 -9.08 -3.25 4.64
N ILE A 38 -9.59 -4.26 3.93
CA ILE A 38 -8.86 -5.06 2.96
C ILE A 38 -9.75 -5.23 1.74
N TRP A 39 -9.23 -4.90 0.55
CA TRP A 39 -9.97 -5.14 -0.69
C TRP A 39 -9.04 -5.48 -1.83
N ARG A 40 -9.55 -6.26 -2.78
CA ARG A 40 -8.83 -6.69 -3.97
C ARG A 40 -9.40 -5.99 -5.20
N VAL A 41 -8.52 -5.59 -6.10
CA VAL A 41 -8.87 -5.11 -7.43
C VAL A 41 -8.22 -6.03 -8.44
N ASP A 42 -9.05 -6.64 -9.29
CA ASP A 42 -8.63 -7.39 -10.46
C ASP A 42 -9.18 -6.64 -11.69
N ASP A 43 -8.32 -5.88 -12.37
CA ASP A 43 -8.66 -5.20 -13.61
C ASP A 43 -7.88 -5.84 -14.75
N ALA A 44 -8.60 -6.38 -15.73
CA ALA A 44 -8.04 -7.12 -16.86
C ALA A 44 -8.14 -6.33 -18.18
N TRP A 45 -8.28 -5.01 -18.12
CA TRP A 45 -8.48 -4.25 -19.35
C TRP A 45 -7.22 -4.31 -20.26
N TRP A 46 -7.40 -5.05 -21.34
CA TRP A 46 -6.75 -5.11 -22.67
C TRP A 46 -5.23 -5.11 -22.86
N GLN A 47 -4.39 -4.78 -21.88
CA GLN A 47 -2.93 -4.82 -22.09
C GLN A 47 -2.14 -5.45 -20.92
N LYS A 48 -2.53 -5.21 -19.66
CA LYS A 48 -1.86 -5.80 -18.50
C LYS A 48 -2.86 -6.07 -17.38
N PRO A 49 -2.96 -7.31 -16.86
CA PRO A 49 -3.77 -7.57 -15.68
C PRO A 49 -3.19 -6.80 -14.50
N VAL A 50 -4.01 -5.92 -13.93
CA VAL A 50 -3.73 -5.21 -12.68
C VAL A 50 -4.41 -5.99 -11.57
N VAL A 51 -3.61 -6.69 -10.77
CA VAL A 51 -4.10 -7.51 -9.67
C VAL A 51 -3.47 -6.95 -8.40
N ARG A 52 -4.27 -6.23 -7.60
CA ARG A 52 -3.79 -5.47 -6.43
C ARG A 52 -4.56 -5.85 -5.18
N MET A 53 -3.84 -6.01 -4.08
CA MET A 53 -4.42 -6.17 -2.75
C MET A 53 -4.18 -4.91 -1.93
N TYR A 54 -5.25 -4.21 -1.59
CA TYR A 54 -5.23 -2.96 -0.85
C TYR A 54 -5.50 -3.18 0.64
N TYR A 55 -4.84 -2.36 1.46
CA TYR A 55 -4.99 -2.34 2.90
C TYR A 55 -5.12 -0.89 3.37
N THR A 56 -6.19 -0.57 4.10
CA THR A 56 -6.23 0.64 4.91
C THR A 56 -5.72 0.32 6.30
N LEU A 57 -4.68 1.03 6.73
CA LEU A 57 -3.97 0.79 7.96
C LEU A 57 -4.11 1.99 8.88
N GLU A 58 -4.35 1.72 10.16
CA GLU A 58 -4.07 2.66 11.23
C GLU A 58 -2.75 2.29 11.86
N LEU A 59 -1.82 3.24 11.87
CA LEU A 59 -0.49 3.08 12.43
C LEU A 59 -0.53 3.36 13.93
N GLU A 60 0.42 2.81 14.69
CA GLU A 60 0.53 3.11 16.14
C GLU A 60 0.69 4.61 16.43
N SER A 61 1.13 5.41 15.45
CA SER A 61 1.18 6.88 15.57
C SER A 61 -0.19 7.57 15.46
N GLY A 62 -1.28 6.82 15.28
CA GLY A 62 -2.65 7.33 15.04
C GLY A 62 -2.88 7.82 13.60
N SER A 63 -1.92 7.65 12.70
CA SER A 63 -2.05 8.07 11.30
C SER A 63 -2.70 6.98 10.46
N ARG A 64 -3.65 7.35 9.61
CA ARG A 64 -4.30 6.42 8.67
C ARG A 64 -3.67 6.51 7.29
N ILE A 65 -3.31 5.36 6.72
CA ILE A 65 -2.71 5.26 5.38
C ILE A 65 -3.40 4.17 4.56
N THR A 66 -3.26 4.23 3.24
CA THR A 66 -3.62 3.14 2.35
C THR A 66 -2.37 2.66 1.62
N VAL A 67 -2.11 1.36 1.67
CA VAL A 67 -1.06 0.69 0.91
C VAL A 67 -1.67 -0.38 0.03
N PHE A 68 -0.98 -0.76 -1.04
CA PHE A 68 -1.35 -1.92 -1.83
C PHE A 68 -0.14 -2.71 -2.27
N GLN A 69 -0.32 -4.01 -2.39
CA GLN A 69 0.61 -4.92 -3.05
C GLN A 69 0.16 -5.11 -4.50
N ASP A 70 1.05 -4.83 -5.43
CA ASP A 70 0.91 -5.26 -6.83
C ASP A 70 1.29 -6.74 -6.91
N LEU A 71 0.29 -7.62 -7.06
CA LEU A 71 0.46 -9.06 -6.87
C LEU A 71 1.37 -9.70 -7.93
N PRO A 72 1.33 -9.34 -9.22
CA PRO A 72 2.25 -9.92 -10.21
C PRO A 72 3.73 -9.62 -9.94
N GLY A 73 4.03 -8.41 -9.44
CA GLY A 73 5.41 -7.99 -9.14
C GLY A 73 5.82 -8.12 -7.67
N GLY A 74 4.87 -8.41 -6.78
CA GLY A 74 5.03 -8.43 -5.33
C GLY A 74 5.37 -7.07 -4.70
N ALA A 75 5.43 -5.99 -5.49
CA ALA A 75 5.87 -4.68 -5.04
C ALA A 75 4.79 -3.96 -4.24
N TRP A 76 5.21 -3.26 -3.19
CA TRP A 76 4.32 -2.51 -2.31
C TRP A 76 4.39 -1.02 -2.59
N TYR A 77 3.23 -0.39 -2.47
CA TYR A 77 3.05 1.03 -2.74
C TYR A 77 2.13 1.66 -1.71
N ARG A 78 2.37 2.94 -1.40
CA ARG A 78 1.48 3.78 -0.63
C ARG A 78 0.65 4.63 -1.58
N GLN A 79 -0.67 4.53 -1.44
CA GLN A 79 -1.60 5.35 -2.20
C GLN A 79 -1.54 6.78 -1.66
N ASN A 80 -1.24 7.74 -2.54
CA ASN A 80 -1.29 9.16 -2.24
C ASN A 80 -2.61 9.70 -2.79
N TRP A 81 -3.59 9.94 -1.91
CA TRP A 81 -4.74 10.77 -2.24
C TRP A 81 -4.46 12.17 -1.71
N THR A 82 -4.38 13.16 -2.60
CA THR A 82 -4.64 14.54 -2.21
C THR A 82 -6.14 14.75 -2.41
N VAL A 83 -6.87 14.91 -1.30
CA VAL A 83 -8.18 15.58 -1.36
C VAL A 83 -7.93 17.07 -1.45
#